data_AF-A0AAW7BT58-F1
#
_entry.id   AF-A0AAW7BT58-F1
#
_cell.length_a   1.000
_cell.length_b   1.000
_cell.length_c   1.000
_cell.angle_alpha   90.00
_cell.angle_beta   90.00
_cell.angle_gamma   90.00
#
_symmetry.space_group_name_H-M   'P 1'
#
loop_
_entity.id
_entity.type
_entity.pdbx_description
1 polymer ?
#
loop_
_entity_poly.entity_id
_entity_poly.type
_entity_poly.pdbx_seq_one_letter_code
_entity_poly.pdbx_strand_id
1 'polypeptide(L)'
;MSKIKLLADQPVVIQIIAVVVMPVIFGVITGYSLSWSLYLYFALILASVAGGIAAGYEHKRALSGMLRVVVGASLFASGIALGDRLSEAPALLPLPELGVLLIINVIAGGVLGSIGGALRGRAHRKSLLQVR
;
A
#
# COMPACT_ATOMS: atom_id res chain seq x y z
N MET A 1 7.03 26.18 -3.66
CA MET A 1 6.32 25.31 -2.70
C MET A 1 5.49 24.31 -3.50
N SER A 2 5.68 23.00 -3.30
CA SER A 2 4.83 21.97 -3.91
C SER A 2 3.38 22.21 -3.49
N LYS A 3 2.45 22.29 -4.44
CA LYS A 3 1.00 22.43 -4.17
C LYS A 3 0.37 21.20 -3.50
N ILE A 4 1.11 20.08 -3.43
CA ILE A 4 0.65 18.82 -2.84
C ILE A 4 0.89 18.86 -1.33
N LYS A 5 -0.19 18.90 -0.54
CA LYS A 5 -0.16 18.75 0.93
C LYS A 5 0.14 17.29 1.29
N LEU A 6 1.00 17.08 2.28
CA LEU A 6 1.26 15.75 2.80
C LEU A 6 0.02 15.21 3.51
N LEU A 7 -0.11 13.89 3.61
CA LEU A 7 -1.23 13.27 4.30
C LEU A 7 -1.31 13.72 5.78
N ALA A 8 -0.17 13.93 6.42
CA ALA A 8 -0.11 14.43 7.80
C ALA A 8 -0.70 15.84 7.98
N ASP A 9 -0.73 16.64 6.91
CA ASP A 9 -1.28 18.00 6.91
C ASP A 9 -2.79 18.02 6.59
N GLN A 10 -3.39 16.85 6.34
CA GLN A 10 -4.82 16.71 6.05
C GLN A 10 -5.65 16.58 7.33
N PRO A 11 -6.95 16.92 7.30
CA PRO A 11 -7.89 16.63 8.38
C PRO A 11 -7.86 15.16 8.81
N VAL A 12 -8.04 14.90 10.11
CA VAL A 12 -7.98 13.55 10.71
C VAL A 12 -8.86 12.54 9.97
N VAL A 13 -10.06 12.95 9.52
CA VAL A 13 -10.97 12.09 8.75
C VAL A 13 -10.31 11.59 7.45
N ILE A 14 -9.64 12.46 6.71
CA ILE A 14 -8.94 12.09 5.47
C ILE A 14 -7.77 11.15 5.78
N GLN A 15 -7.07 11.38 6.90
CA GLN A 15 -6.00 10.48 7.34
C GLN A 15 -6.54 9.08 7.62
N ILE A 16 -7.63 8.95 8.38
CA ILE A 16 -8.26 7.65 8.68
C ILE A 16 -8.71 6.96 7.40
N ILE A 17 -9.37 7.68 6.49
CA ILE A 17 -9.83 7.12 5.22
C ILE A 17 -8.64 6.59 4.41
N ALA A 18 -7.58 7.39 4.24
CA ALA A 18 -6.42 7.00 3.44
C ALA A 18 -5.54 5.91 4.10
N VAL A 19 -5.52 5.85 5.44
CA VAL A 19 -4.68 4.90 6.18
C VAL A 19 -5.37 3.56 6.41
N VAL A 20 -6.69 3.57 6.64
CA VAL A 20 -7.44 2.37 7.06
C VAL A 20 -8.45 1.95 6.01
N VAL A 21 -9.38 2.84 5.66
CA VAL A 21 -10.54 2.50 4.82
C VAL A 21 -10.09 2.13 3.41
N MET A 22 -9.24 2.94 2.80
CA MET A 22 -8.76 2.72 1.44
C MET A 22 -8.00 1.39 1.29
N PRO A 23 -7.00 1.05 2.12
CA PRO A 23 -6.32 -0.24 2.01
C PRO A 23 -7.26 -1.45 2.15
N VAL A 24 -8.22 -1.39 3.08
CA VAL A 24 -9.17 -2.49 3.29
C VAL A 24 -10.08 -2.65 2.07
N ILE A 25 -10.74 -1.58 1.61
CA ILE A 25 -11.64 -1.62 0.46
C ILE A 25 -10.88 -2.05 -0.81
N PHE A 26 -9.69 -1.49 -1.03
CA PHE A 26 -8.88 -1.85 -2.18
C PHE A 26 -8.45 -3.33 -2.13
N GLY A 27 -8.13 -3.84 -0.94
CA GLY A 27 -7.85 -5.26 -0.71
C GLY A 27 -9.05 -6.14 -1.03
N VAL A 28 -10.24 -5.78 -0.53
CA VAL A 28 -11.49 -6.52 -0.80
C VAL A 28 -11.77 -6.58 -2.31
N ILE A 29 -11.71 -5.45 -3.01
CA ILE A 29 -11.90 -5.40 -4.46
C ILE A 29 -10.87 -6.28 -5.17
N THR A 30 -9.61 -6.23 -4.73
CA THR A 30 -8.53 -7.04 -5.31
C THR A 30 -8.79 -8.54 -5.11
N GLY A 31 -9.05 -8.99 -3.88
CA GLY A 31 -9.35 -10.39 -3.60
C GLY A 31 -10.58 -10.90 -4.35
N TYR A 32 -11.65 -10.11 -4.35
CA TYR A 32 -12.88 -10.46 -5.04
C TYR A 32 -12.70 -10.57 -6.57
N SER A 33 -11.84 -9.73 -7.16
CA SER A 33 -11.55 -9.79 -8.60
C SER A 33 -10.90 -11.11 -9.03
N LEU A 34 -10.26 -11.84 -8.12
CA LEU A 34 -9.55 -13.08 -8.42
C LEU A 34 -10.50 -14.18 -8.92
N SER A 35 -11.77 -14.15 -8.54
CA SER A 35 -12.77 -15.12 -8.99
C SER A 35 -13.26 -14.88 -10.41
N TRP A 36 -13.02 -13.69 -10.97
CA TRP A 36 -13.59 -13.30 -12.27
C TRP A 36 -12.54 -12.97 -13.32
N SER A 37 -11.41 -12.39 -12.93
CA SER A 37 -10.38 -11.96 -13.87
C SER A 37 -9.00 -11.93 -13.23
N LEU A 38 -8.16 -12.86 -13.66
CA LEU A 38 -6.76 -12.91 -13.26
C LEU A 38 -5.99 -11.66 -13.71
N TYR A 39 -6.33 -11.11 -14.88
CA TYR A 39 -5.72 -9.86 -15.38
C TYR A 39 -6.05 -8.67 -14.48
N LEU A 40 -7.30 -8.55 -14.04
CA LEU A 40 -7.71 -7.48 -13.13
C LEU A 40 -7.03 -7.62 -11.77
N TYR A 41 -6.98 -8.84 -11.23
CA TYR A 41 -6.26 -9.13 -9.99
C TYR A 41 -4.80 -8.66 -10.05
N PHE A 42 -4.06 -9.06 -11.08
CA PHE A 42 -2.67 -8.66 -11.23
C PHE A 42 -2.49 -7.15 -11.49
N ALA A 43 -3.39 -6.53 -12.25
CA ALA A 43 -3.35 -5.08 -12.46
C ALA A 43 -3.53 -4.31 -11.13
N LEU A 44 -4.44 -4.78 -10.26
CA LEU A 44 -4.66 -4.19 -8.95
C LEU A 44 -3.47 -4.43 -8.00
N ILE A 45 -2.82 -5.60 -8.07
CA ILE A 45 -1.57 -5.86 -7.36
C ILE A 45 -0.46 -4.89 -7.83
N LEU A 46 -0.30 -4.66 -9.13
CA LEU A 46 0.68 -3.69 -9.63
C LEU A 46 0.36 -2.26 -9.17
N ALA A 47 -0.92 -1.88 -9.15
CA ALA A 47 -1.35 -0.60 -8.60
C ALA A 47 -1.05 -0.50 -7.09
N SER A 48 -1.19 -1.59 -6.33
CA SER A 48 -0.85 -1.63 -4.90
C SER A 48 0.65 -1.43 -4.66
N VAL A 49 1.50 -1.93 -5.56
CA VAL A 49 2.96 -1.70 -5.51
C VAL A 49 3.28 -0.22 -5.66
N ALA A 50 2.69 0.44 -6.67
CA ALA A 50 2.84 1.88 -6.85
C ALA A 50 2.31 2.67 -5.65
N GLY A 51 1.16 2.27 -5.12
CA GLY A 51 0.56 2.85 -3.91
C GLY A 51 1.45 2.70 -2.68
N GLY A 52 2.10 1.55 -2.49
CA GLY A 52 3.04 1.30 -1.40
C GLY A 52 4.26 2.22 -1.47
N ILE A 53 4.87 2.37 -2.64
CA ILE A 53 6.00 3.29 -2.82
C ILE A 53 5.56 4.73 -2.56
N ALA A 54 4.41 5.14 -3.10
CA ALA A 54 3.88 6.49 -2.91
C ALA A 54 3.56 6.79 -1.43
N ALA A 55 2.95 5.85 -0.71
CA ALA A 55 2.69 5.98 0.72
C ALA A 55 3.98 6.06 1.54
N GLY A 56 5.02 5.31 1.17
CA GLY A 56 6.34 5.43 1.79
C GLY A 56 7.00 6.79 1.53
N TYR A 57 6.80 7.36 0.34
CA TYR A 57 7.36 8.65 -0.08
C TYR A 57 6.84 9.85 0.73
N GLU A 58 5.72 9.70 1.43
CA GLU A 58 5.22 10.72 2.38
C GLU A 58 6.19 10.94 3.55
N HIS A 59 7.12 10.02 3.81
CA HIS A 59 8.05 10.07 4.93
C HIS A 59 9.48 10.37 4.48
N LYS A 60 10.22 11.19 5.27
CA LYS A 60 11.62 11.57 4.95
C LYS A 60 12.66 10.48 5.28
N ARG A 61 12.26 9.42 5.98
CA ARG A 61 13.14 8.32 6.44
C ARG A 61 12.61 6.99 5.92
N ALA A 62 13.51 6.10 5.52
CA ALA A 62 13.17 4.76 5.04
C ALA A 62 12.35 3.98 6.08
N LEU A 63 12.79 3.96 7.33
CA LEU A 63 12.09 3.25 8.41
C LEU A 63 10.67 3.76 8.65
N SER A 64 10.45 5.08 8.59
CA SER A 64 9.11 5.65 8.75
C SER A 64 8.20 5.30 7.57
N GLY A 65 8.75 5.31 6.34
CA GLY A 65 8.03 4.85 5.15
C GLY A 65 7.69 3.36 5.22
N MET A 66 8.61 2.53 5.70
CA MET A 66 8.41 1.11 5.95
C MET A 66 7.20 0.86 6.87
N LEU A 67 7.20 1.46 8.05
CA LEU A 67 6.14 1.26 9.05
C LEU A 67 4.76 1.66 8.51
N ARG A 68 4.68 2.79 7.78
CA ARG A 68 3.44 3.26 7.16
C ARG A 68 2.85 2.25 6.18
N VAL A 69 3.72 1.65 5.36
CA VAL A 69 3.29 0.70 4.33
C VAL A 69 3.04 -0.67 4.91
N VAL A 70 3.77 -1.12 5.93
CA VAL A 70 3.49 -2.37 6.65
C VAL A 70 2.06 -2.40 7.20
N VAL A 71 1.61 -1.30 7.82
CA VAL A 71 0.22 -1.19 8.31
C VAL A 71 -0.77 -1.30 7.15
N GLY A 72 -0.55 -0.54 6.07
CA GLY A 72 -1.42 -0.59 4.89
C GLY A 72 -1.44 -1.95 4.20
N ALA A 73 -0.27 -2.61 4.07
CA ALA A 73 -0.12 -3.91 3.44
C ALA A 73 -0.78 -5.02 4.27
N SER A 74 -0.75 -4.91 5.60
CA SER A 74 -1.47 -5.82 6.50
C SER A 74 -2.98 -5.72 6.28
N LEU A 75 -3.51 -4.49 6.27
CA LEU A 75 -4.93 -4.23 6.01
C LEU A 75 -5.36 -4.66 4.61
N PHE A 76 -4.51 -4.42 3.61
CA PHE A 76 -4.73 -4.84 2.23
C PHE A 76 -4.78 -6.36 2.10
N ALA A 77 -3.84 -7.09 2.72
CA ALA A 77 -3.82 -8.55 2.73
C ALA A 77 -5.05 -9.14 3.45
N SER A 78 -5.45 -8.56 4.58
CA SER A 78 -6.72 -8.92 5.24
C SER A 78 -7.92 -8.67 4.33
N GLY A 79 -7.92 -7.55 3.60
CA GLY A 79 -8.93 -7.22 2.60
C GLY A 79 -8.98 -8.24 1.46
N ILE A 80 -7.84 -8.64 0.89
CA ILE A 80 -7.78 -9.68 -0.16
C ILE A 80 -8.44 -10.97 0.32
N ALA A 81 -8.04 -11.44 1.50
CA ALA A 81 -8.58 -12.68 2.05
C ALA A 81 -10.07 -12.57 2.41
N LEU A 82 -10.58 -11.37 2.68
CA LEU A 82 -12.02 -11.13 2.86
C LEU A 82 -12.74 -11.12 1.51
N GLY A 83 -12.22 -10.39 0.52
CA GLY A 83 -12.80 -10.30 -0.82
C GLY A 83 -12.93 -11.65 -1.51
N ASP A 84 -11.90 -12.49 -1.41
CA ASP A 84 -11.93 -13.87 -1.91
C ASP A 84 -13.07 -14.69 -1.28
N ARG A 85 -13.24 -14.60 0.04
CA ARG A 85 -14.32 -15.30 0.77
C ARG A 85 -15.73 -14.76 0.48
N LEU A 86 -15.84 -13.52 0.02
CA LEU A 86 -17.11 -12.92 -0.36
C LEU A 86 -17.54 -13.35 -1.78
N SER A 87 -16.65 -13.93 -2.56
CA SER A 87 -17.01 -14.45 -3.88
C SER A 87 -17.69 -15.80 -3.76
N GLU A 88 -18.82 -15.94 -4.45
CA GLU A 88 -19.52 -17.21 -4.62
C GLU A 88 -18.81 -18.12 -5.64
N ALA A 89 -18.03 -17.52 -6.56
CA ALA A 89 -17.26 -18.25 -7.55
C ALA A 89 -15.86 -18.59 -7.02
N PRO A 90 -15.34 -19.80 -7.28
CA PRO A 90 -14.01 -20.20 -6.84
C PRO A 90 -12.94 -19.29 -7.44
N ALA A 91 -11.90 -19.00 -6.66
CA ALA A 91 -10.76 -18.24 -7.12
C ALA A 91 -10.09 -18.92 -8.33
N LEU A 92 -9.68 -18.12 -9.32
CA LEU A 92 -8.96 -18.63 -10.49
C LEU A 92 -7.54 -19.12 -10.16
N LEU A 93 -7.01 -18.73 -8.99
CA LEU A 93 -5.71 -19.16 -8.47
C LEU A 93 -5.85 -19.41 -6.96
N PRO A 94 -5.23 -20.46 -6.40
CA PRO A 94 -5.23 -20.66 -4.96
C PRO A 94 -4.51 -19.51 -4.26
N LEU A 95 -5.20 -18.87 -3.31
CA LEU A 95 -4.58 -17.92 -2.39
C LEU A 95 -3.92 -18.67 -1.23
N PRO A 96 -2.76 -18.20 -0.75
CA PRO A 96 -2.18 -18.70 0.49
C PRO A 96 -3.13 -18.48 1.68
N GLU A 97 -2.94 -19.27 2.74
CA GLU A 97 -3.59 -19.00 4.02
C GLU A 97 -3.30 -17.57 4.50
N LEU A 98 -4.23 -16.97 5.23
CA LEU A 98 -4.16 -15.57 5.65
C LEU A 98 -2.83 -15.23 6.36
N GLY A 99 -2.31 -16.12 7.20
CA GLY A 99 -1.03 -15.92 7.88
C GLY A 99 0.15 -15.77 6.91
N VAL A 100 0.21 -16.62 5.88
CA VAL A 100 1.25 -16.58 4.85
C VAL A 100 1.08 -15.33 3.98
N LEU A 101 -0.15 -15.02 3.59
CA LEU A 101 -0.46 -13.83 2.79
C LEU A 101 -0.06 -12.53 3.51
N LEU A 102 -0.30 -12.45 4.82
CA LEU A 102 0.12 -11.33 5.67
C LEU A 102 1.64 -11.20 5.70
N ILE A 103 2.37 -12.29 5.92
CA ILE A 103 3.84 -12.27 5.97
C ILE A 103 4.41 -11.76 4.64
N ILE A 104 3.94 -12.29 3.51
CA ILE A 104 4.39 -11.87 2.18
C ILE A 104 4.13 -10.38 1.97
N ASN A 105 2.93 -9.91 2.28
CA ASN A 105 2.55 -8.50 2.07
C ASN A 105 3.27 -7.56 3.02
N VAL A 106 3.49 -7.94 4.28
CA VAL A 106 4.25 -7.14 5.25
C VAL A 106 5.70 -6.99 4.80
N ILE A 107 6.34 -8.07 4.33
CA ILE A 107 7.72 -8.03 3.82
C ILE A 107 7.78 -7.16 2.55
N ALA A 108 6.94 -7.46 1.55
CA ALA A 108 6.90 -6.71 0.31
C ALA A 108 6.59 -5.23 0.56
N GLY A 109 5.55 -4.94 1.34
CA GLY A 109 5.15 -3.59 1.73
C GLY A 109 6.24 -2.85 2.51
N GLY A 110 6.92 -3.52 3.42
CA GLY A 110 8.06 -2.95 4.15
C GLY A 110 9.19 -2.52 3.22
N VAL A 111 9.54 -3.37 2.24
CA VAL A 111 10.54 -3.03 1.21
C VAL A 111 10.08 -1.83 0.38
N LEU A 112 8.86 -1.85 -0.13
CA LEU A 112 8.31 -0.76 -0.96
C LEU A 112 8.23 0.56 -0.18
N GLY A 113 7.78 0.53 1.07
CA GLY A 113 7.72 1.69 1.94
C GLY A 113 9.10 2.25 2.28
N SER A 114 10.08 1.37 2.49
CA SER A 114 11.48 1.76 2.69
C SER A 114 12.04 2.47 1.46
N ILE A 115 11.75 1.95 0.26
CA ILE A 115 12.14 2.57 -1.01
C ILE A 115 11.53 3.96 -1.13
N GLY A 116 10.21 4.10 -0.93
CA GLY A 116 9.52 5.38 -0.97
C GLY A 116 10.13 6.41 -0.02
N GLY A 117 10.31 6.03 1.25
CA GLY A 117 10.89 6.93 2.26
C GLY A 117 12.34 7.30 1.99
N ALA A 118 13.13 6.37 1.45
CA ALA A 118 14.50 6.64 1.03
C ALA A 118 14.56 7.62 -0.16
N LEU A 119 13.67 7.47 -1.15
CA LEU A 119 13.57 8.36 -2.31
C LEU A 119 13.20 9.78 -1.87
N ARG A 120 12.24 9.95 -0.96
CA ARG A 120 11.88 11.26 -0.41
C ARG A 120 13.04 11.91 0.35
N GLY A 121 13.71 11.13 1.20
CA GLY A 121 14.87 11.61 1.95
C GLY A 121 16.00 12.09 1.03
N ARG A 122 16.27 11.36 -0.07
CA ARG A 122 17.26 11.75 -1.09
C ARG A 122 16.83 13.03 -1.83
N ALA A 123 15.58 13.12 -2.26
CA ALA A 123 15.05 14.30 -2.95
C ALA A 123 15.14 15.56 -2.07
N HIS A 124 14.79 15.44 -0.79
CA HIS A 124 14.87 16.56 0.15
C HIS A 124 16.32 17.02 0.39
N ARG A 125 17.28 16.08 0.54
CA ARG A 125 18.70 16.44 0.67
C ARG A 125 19.24 17.18 -0.55
N LYS A 126 18.90 16.73 -1.76
CA LYS A 126 19.29 17.42 -3.00
C LYS A 126 18.77 18.85 -3.04
N SER A 127 17.51 19.08 -2.65
CA SER A 127 16.94 20.44 -2.64
C SER A 127 17.64 21.40 -1.67
N LEU A 128 18.21 20.90 -0.57
CA LEU A 128 18.94 21.74 0.38
C LEU A 128 20.34 22.11 -0.13
N LEU A 129 20.94 21.28 -0.99
CA LEU A 129 22.24 21.53 -1.58
C LEU A 129 22.18 22.52 -2.76
N GLN A 130 21.05 22.64 -3.45
CA GLN A 130 20.87 23.59 -4.57
C GLN A 130 20.57 25.03 -4.12
N VAL A 131 20.29 25.26 -2.83
CA VAL A 131 19.98 26.58 -2.26
C VAL A 131 21.19 27.19 -1.54
N ARG A 132 22.28 26.44 -1.42
CA ARG A 132 23.59 26.93 -0.95
C ARG A 132 24.48 27.24 -2.15
#